data_AF-A0A3P1V877-F1
#
_entry.id   AF-A0A3P1V877-F1
#
_cell.length_a   1.000
_cell.length_b   1.000
_cell.length_c   1.000
_cell.angle_alpha   90.00
_cell.angle_beta   90.00
_cell.angle_gamma   90.00
#
_symmetry.space_group_name_H-M   'P 1'
#
loop_
_entity.id
_entity.type
_entity.pdbx_description
1 polymer ?
#
loop_
_entity_poly.entity_id
_entity_poly.type
_entity_poly.pdbx_seq_one_letter_code
_entity_poly.pdbx_strand_id
1 'polypeptide(L)'
;MFFFKKKENLFVDILDLKVECSEIINIKEGKLVYVNGKGKLTVETGKSRHPNWEAPSKIKLNDVPLIQAKIPDCPTCSSLLATGYGIENANCKELLEIQEKINSDYINLETSINNMKPLLTLLESGFYLIADAICYPTDGENFFWDVPNNLKEFLSAGPVYLGEGTYVFDQPVYLYPTQTTDSYNKNRVDYYIEKFKNSTYNKPRAIVYNFEEFINFIIDGHHKACASTLLKEPISCILIIPGKIYEDYYKNTYLNFSRILIDYKNIPKEYTRYIKKEKFSPSQEKIEIKDGIVNNREWEKEYINSAKHYLSIIDYANVIDIMQDDEIEVNDIFIRNCLENFDKDSQIKMKKLLYLSEFTDIKKAQEIALKYARKTLREEEIDKELKQLTYRILLNDKNNEEVEKVFIDYIVYHSDNKEDPILNIINSYWEENNG
;
A
#
# COMPACT_ATOMS: atom_id res chain seq x y z
N MET A 1 38.83 30.65 21.25
CA MET A 1 37.37 30.42 21.35
C MET A 1 37.06 29.13 20.59
N PHE A 2 37.18 27.98 21.26
CA PHE A 2 36.89 26.68 20.67
C PHE A 2 35.39 26.43 20.78
N PHE A 3 34.70 26.44 19.62
CA PHE A 3 33.33 25.98 19.53
C PHE A 3 33.29 24.48 19.82
N PHE A 4 32.85 24.10 21.02
CA PHE A 4 32.36 22.74 21.26
C PHE A 4 31.06 22.58 20.46
N LYS A 5 31.15 22.04 19.24
CA LYS A 5 30.02 21.32 18.64
C LYS A 5 29.75 20.15 19.59
N LYS A 6 28.66 20.20 20.38
CA LYS A 6 28.10 18.99 20.96
C LYS A 6 27.91 18.02 19.79
N LYS A 7 28.67 16.93 19.75
CA LYS A 7 28.33 15.79 18.90
C LYS A 7 26.92 15.41 19.35
N GLU A 8 25.93 15.66 18.50
CA GLU A 8 24.61 15.06 18.71
C GLU A 8 24.85 13.56 18.72
N ASN A 9 24.64 12.92 19.87
CA ASN A 9 24.71 11.47 19.95
C ASN A 9 23.49 10.94 19.19
N LEU A 10 23.63 10.75 17.88
CA LEU A 10 22.62 10.10 17.06
C LEU A 10 22.56 8.62 17.44
N PHE A 11 21.35 8.11 17.63
CA PHE A 11 21.15 6.71 17.98
C PHE A 11 19.79 6.21 17.51
N VAL A 12 19.68 4.89 17.42
CA VAL A 12 18.48 4.16 17.02
C VAL A 12 18.35 3.00 17.97
N ASP A 13 17.32 3.04 18.80
CA ASP A 13 17.08 2.06 19.85
C ASP A 13 15.78 1.31 19.56
N ILE A 14 15.86 -0.01 19.51
CA ILE A 14 14.71 -0.90 19.44
C ILE A 14 14.18 -1.06 20.86
N LEU A 15 12.91 -0.75 21.08
CA LEU A 15 12.27 -0.92 22.38
C LEU A 15 11.76 -2.35 22.49
N ASP A 16 12.04 -2.99 23.62
CA ASP A 16 11.54 -4.33 23.95
C ASP A 16 10.10 -4.24 24.45
N LEU A 17 9.19 -3.95 23.52
CA LEU A 17 7.76 -3.88 23.73
C LEU A 17 7.06 -4.78 22.71
N LYS A 18 6.09 -5.58 23.18
CA LYS A 18 5.20 -6.32 22.28
C LYS A 18 4.32 -5.31 21.55
N VAL A 19 4.35 -5.33 20.22
CA VAL A 19 3.46 -4.54 19.36
C VAL A 19 2.44 -5.48 18.73
N GLU A 20 1.16 -5.22 18.96
CA GLU A 20 0.06 -5.95 18.31
C GLU A 20 -0.23 -5.30 16.96
N CYS A 21 -0.07 -6.05 15.87
CA CYS A 21 -0.17 -5.53 14.51
C CYS A 21 -1.45 -5.98 13.77
N SER A 22 -2.37 -6.65 14.47
CA SER A 22 -3.57 -7.28 13.87
C SER A 22 -4.51 -6.32 13.14
N GLU A 23 -4.50 -5.04 13.52
CA GLU A 23 -5.30 -3.97 12.88
C GLU A 23 -4.89 -3.68 11.43
N ILE A 24 -3.69 -4.09 11.02
CA ILE A 24 -3.12 -3.83 9.70
C ILE A 24 -2.69 -5.16 9.09
N ILE A 25 -3.56 -5.72 8.24
CA ILE A 25 -3.46 -7.12 7.78
C ILE A 25 -2.19 -7.42 6.97
N ASN A 26 -1.57 -6.39 6.39
CA ASN A 26 -0.38 -6.54 5.57
C ASN A 26 0.92 -6.47 6.39
N ILE A 27 0.87 -6.20 7.70
CA ILE A 27 2.02 -6.22 8.61
C ILE A 27 2.13 -7.60 9.28
N LYS A 28 3.31 -8.23 9.17
CA LYS A 28 3.59 -9.54 9.78
C LYS A 28 4.13 -9.42 11.20
N GLU A 29 5.08 -8.51 11.38
CA GLU A 29 5.67 -8.19 12.67
C GLU A 29 6.11 -6.73 12.69
N GLY A 30 6.08 -6.10 13.87
CA GLY A 30 6.47 -4.71 14.08
C GLY A 30 7.33 -4.55 15.32
N LYS A 31 8.26 -3.59 15.27
CA LYS A 31 9.10 -3.18 16.39
C LYS A 31 8.97 -1.69 16.59
N LEU A 32 8.71 -1.28 17.83
CA LEU A 32 8.78 0.12 18.20
C LEU A 32 10.24 0.54 18.29
N VAL A 33 10.58 1.61 17.59
CA VAL A 33 11.94 2.15 17.51
C VAL A 33 11.91 3.62 17.88
N TYR A 34 12.81 4.01 18.78
CA TYR A 34 13.09 5.42 19.03
C TYR A 34 14.32 5.84 18.23
N VAL A 35 14.19 6.94 17.49
CA VAL A 35 15.28 7.54 16.72
C VAL A 35 15.65 8.87 17.37
N ASN A 36 16.93 9.07 17.63
CA ASN A 36 17.50 10.41 17.78
C ASN A 36 18.26 10.76 16.49
N GLY A 37 17.59 11.46 15.59
CA GLY A 37 17.99 11.62 14.20
C GLY A 37 18.37 13.05 13.83
N LYS A 38 18.84 13.22 12.60
CA LYS A 38 19.33 14.48 12.04
C LYS A 38 18.23 15.37 11.47
N GLY A 39 17.03 14.84 11.25
CA GLY A 39 15.96 15.56 10.53
C GLY A 39 16.36 15.93 9.10
N LYS A 40 16.93 14.97 8.37
CA LYS A 40 17.30 15.09 6.95
C LYS A 40 16.30 14.45 6.00
N LEU A 41 15.58 13.43 6.46
CA LEU A 41 14.35 12.93 5.85
C LEU A 41 13.18 13.49 6.65
N THR A 42 12.49 14.50 6.12
CA THR A 42 11.48 15.29 6.84
C THR A 42 10.20 15.43 6.02
N VAL A 43 9.09 15.65 6.74
CA VAL A 43 7.79 16.02 6.16
C VAL A 43 7.52 17.48 6.53
N GLU A 44 7.43 18.34 5.53
CA GLU A 44 7.10 19.76 5.72
C GLU A 44 5.69 20.03 5.23
N THR A 45 4.83 20.50 6.12
CA THR A 45 3.45 20.90 5.81
C THR A 45 3.30 22.40 5.98
N GLY A 46 2.73 23.04 4.96
CA GLY A 46 2.38 24.46 4.95
C GLY A 46 1.01 24.70 5.56
N LYS A 47 0.59 25.96 5.63
CA LYS A 47 -0.77 26.29 6.06
C LYS A 47 -1.78 25.97 4.97
N SER A 48 -2.88 25.34 5.36
CA SER A 48 -4.11 25.31 4.57
C SER A 48 -4.63 26.73 4.30
N ARG A 49 -5.16 26.96 3.09
CA ARG A 49 -5.65 28.28 2.65
C ARG A 49 -6.96 28.17 1.86
N HIS A 50 -7.87 29.12 2.11
CA HIS A 50 -9.07 29.35 1.30
C HIS A 50 -8.71 29.66 -0.17
N PRO A 51 -9.50 29.24 -1.18
CA PRO A 51 -10.79 28.55 -1.04
C PRO A 51 -10.73 27.03 -0.90
N ASN A 52 -9.60 26.40 -1.25
CA ASN A 52 -9.55 24.94 -1.40
C ASN A 52 -9.30 24.19 -0.08
N TRP A 53 -8.88 24.87 0.99
CA TRP A 53 -8.61 24.26 2.29
C TRP A 53 -7.63 23.07 2.21
N GLU A 54 -6.58 23.25 1.39
CA GLU A 54 -5.53 22.27 1.17
C GLU A 54 -4.20 22.79 1.74
N ALA A 55 -3.53 21.97 2.54
CA ALA A 55 -2.18 22.20 3.03
C ALA A 55 -1.15 21.65 2.03
N PRO A 56 -0.31 22.49 1.41
CA PRO A 56 0.80 22.00 0.60
C PRO A 56 1.83 21.31 1.48
N SER A 57 2.27 20.12 1.08
CA SER A 57 3.23 19.30 1.82
C SER A 57 4.35 18.80 0.92
N LYS A 58 5.53 18.59 1.51
CA LYS A 58 6.70 17.99 0.85
C LYS A 58 7.38 17.01 1.77
N ILE A 59 7.74 15.86 1.22
CA ILE A 59 8.69 14.96 1.84
C ILE A 59 10.05 15.25 1.22
N LYS A 60 11.07 15.52 2.03
CA LYS A 60 12.40 15.88 1.55
C LYS A 60 13.47 15.00 2.12
N LEU A 61 14.47 14.66 1.31
CA LEU A 61 15.74 14.11 1.75
C LEU A 61 16.87 15.07 1.38
N ASN A 62 17.64 15.53 2.36
CA ASN A 62 18.72 16.52 2.14
C ASN A 62 18.23 17.73 1.32
N ASP A 63 17.07 18.28 1.69
CA ASP A 63 16.42 19.40 1.01
C ASP A 63 15.94 19.12 -0.43
N VAL A 64 16.06 17.89 -0.93
CA VAL A 64 15.50 17.46 -2.22
C VAL A 64 14.11 16.86 -2.00
N PRO A 65 13.04 17.48 -2.53
CA PRO A 65 11.71 16.89 -2.57
C PRO A 65 11.71 15.51 -3.22
N LEU A 66 11.24 14.52 -2.47
CA LEU A 66 10.99 13.15 -2.94
C LEU A 66 9.53 12.98 -3.37
N ILE A 67 8.62 13.60 -2.62
CA ILE A 67 7.18 13.65 -2.88
C ILE A 67 6.66 15.03 -2.56
N GLN A 68 5.66 15.44 -3.32
CA GLN A 68 4.95 16.68 -3.12
C GLN A 68 3.45 16.39 -3.06
N ALA A 69 2.72 17.06 -2.19
CA ALA A 69 1.31 16.82 -2.01
C ALA A 69 0.53 18.09 -1.70
N LYS A 70 -0.79 18.02 -1.89
CA LYS A 70 -1.75 18.91 -1.26
C LYS A 70 -2.73 18.06 -0.47
N ILE A 71 -2.71 18.23 0.84
CA ILE A 71 -3.50 17.46 1.79
C ILE A 71 -4.74 18.29 2.14
N PRO A 72 -5.97 17.80 1.89
CA PRO A 72 -7.18 18.51 2.25
C PRO A 72 -7.37 18.54 3.78
N ASP A 73 -7.98 19.61 4.30
CA ASP A 73 -8.40 19.68 5.72
C ASP A 73 -9.58 18.72 6.02
N CYS A 74 -10.28 18.27 4.97
CA CYS A 74 -11.38 17.33 5.07
C CYS A 74 -10.82 15.90 5.16
N PRO A 75 -11.05 15.17 6.28
CA PRO A 75 -10.47 13.85 6.49
C PRO A 75 -11.03 12.79 5.53
N THR A 76 -12.13 13.07 4.83
CA THR A 76 -12.74 12.14 3.86
C THR A 76 -12.34 12.43 2.41
N CYS A 77 -11.45 13.38 2.17
CA CYS A 77 -11.03 13.77 0.83
C CYS A 77 -9.66 13.16 0.50
N SER A 78 -9.48 12.74 -0.74
CA SER A 78 -8.19 12.27 -1.25
C SER A 78 -7.20 13.42 -1.41
N SER A 79 -5.94 13.16 -1.08
CA SER A 79 -4.85 14.10 -1.33
C SER A 79 -4.47 14.12 -2.82
N LEU A 80 -4.00 15.28 -3.27
CA LEU A 80 -3.33 15.41 -4.56
C LEU A 80 -1.84 15.10 -4.37
N LEU A 81 -1.28 14.20 -5.18
CA LEU A 81 0.15 13.86 -5.16
C LEU A 81 0.84 14.28 -6.46
N ALA A 82 2.10 14.65 -6.34
CA ALA A 82 3.04 14.91 -7.41
C ALA A 82 4.37 14.25 -7.06
N THR A 83 5.11 13.83 -8.07
CA THR A 83 6.45 13.30 -7.84
C THR A 83 7.41 14.39 -7.36
N GLY A 84 8.52 13.96 -6.75
CA GLY A 84 9.64 14.83 -6.42
C GLY A 84 10.67 14.92 -7.53
N TYR A 85 11.93 15.04 -7.14
CA TYR A 85 13.05 15.30 -8.03
C TYR A 85 14.09 14.18 -8.08
N GLY A 86 13.73 12.96 -7.70
CA GLY A 86 14.66 11.82 -7.70
C GLY A 86 15.43 11.69 -6.40
N ILE A 87 15.26 10.56 -5.71
CA ILE A 87 16.00 10.24 -4.48
C ILE A 87 17.50 10.10 -4.71
N GLU A 88 17.90 9.67 -5.90
CA GLU A 88 19.30 9.61 -6.33
C GLU A 88 19.97 10.99 -6.39
N ASN A 89 19.19 12.06 -6.58
CA ASN A 89 19.68 13.44 -6.59
C ASN A 89 19.85 14.03 -5.17
N ALA A 90 19.40 13.32 -4.13
CA ALA A 90 19.57 13.74 -2.73
C ALA A 90 21.00 13.56 -2.20
N ASN A 91 21.91 12.94 -2.99
CA ASN A 91 23.33 12.76 -2.65
C ASN A 91 23.56 12.21 -1.23
N CYS A 92 22.75 11.22 -0.83
CA CYS A 92 22.76 10.69 0.53
C CYS A 92 23.73 9.50 0.66
N LYS A 93 24.78 9.67 1.48
CA LYS A 93 25.79 8.63 1.72
C LYS A 93 25.22 7.47 2.54
N GLU A 94 24.33 7.77 3.47
CA GLU A 94 23.68 6.78 4.32
C GLU A 94 22.83 5.79 3.52
N LEU A 95 22.25 6.21 2.39
CA LEU A 95 21.59 5.29 1.45
C LEU A 95 22.60 4.35 0.78
N LEU A 96 23.77 4.86 0.37
CA LEU A 96 24.84 4.03 -0.22
C LEU A 96 25.40 3.01 0.79
N GLU A 97 25.56 3.43 2.05
CA GLU A 97 26.11 2.59 3.13
C GLU A 97 25.27 1.34 3.44
N ILE A 98 23.97 1.38 3.15
CA ILE A 98 23.06 0.27 3.45
C ILE A 98 22.81 -0.66 2.25
N GLN A 99 23.15 -0.25 1.02
CA GLN A 99 22.75 -0.93 -0.23
C GLN A 99 23.07 -2.43 -0.25
N GLU A 100 24.28 -2.84 0.11
CA GLU A 100 24.65 -4.26 0.06
C GLU A 100 23.80 -5.09 1.03
N LYS A 101 23.57 -4.58 2.24
CA LYS A 101 22.87 -5.28 3.32
C LYS A 101 21.35 -5.35 3.11
N ILE A 102 20.77 -4.38 2.43
CA ILE A 102 19.31 -4.34 2.18
C ILE A 102 18.94 -5.11 0.90
N ASN A 103 19.92 -5.38 0.04
CA ASN A 103 19.76 -6.17 -1.17
C ASN A 103 20.16 -7.64 -0.97
N SER A 104 20.74 -7.99 0.19
CA SER A 104 20.93 -9.37 0.63
C SER A 104 19.63 -10.01 1.10
N ASP A 105 19.68 -11.31 1.32
CA ASP A 105 18.54 -12.09 1.76
C ASP A 105 18.03 -11.62 3.13
N TYR A 106 16.71 -11.64 3.30
CA TYR A 106 16.08 -11.27 4.56
C TYR A 106 16.38 -12.33 5.64
N ILE A 107 16.77 -11.88 6.83
CA ILE A 107 17.07 -12.72 7.99
C ILE A 107 15.95 -12.59 9.03
N ASN A 108 15.76 -11.37 9.57
CA ASN A 108 14.68 -11.01 10.48
C ASN A 108 14.59 -9.47 10.58
N LEU A 109 13.53 -8.99 11.23
CA LEU A 109 13.23 -7.56 11.33
C LEU A 109 14.30 -6.81 12.13
N GLU A 110 14.78 -7.37 13.25
CA GLU A 110 15.83 -6.75 14.08
C GLU A 110 17.14 -6.57 13.32
N THR A 111 17.57 -7.57 12.56
CA THR A 111 18.76 -7.48 11.71
C THR A 111 18.58 -6.41 10.63
N SER A 112 17.39 -6.30 10.06
CA SER A 112 17.05 -5.27 9.07
C SER A 112 17.13 -3.86 9.70
N ILE A 113 16.54 -3.65 10.88
CA ILE A 113 16.63 -2.39 11.63
C ILE A 113 18.10 -2.03 11.91
N ASN A 114 18.89 -2.99 12.38
CA ASN A 114 20.31 -2.79 12.67
C ASN A 114 21.12 -2.43 11.41
N ASN A 115 20.82 -3.06 10.27
CA ASN A 115 21.46 -2.77 9.00
C ASN A 115 21.09 -1.39 8.45
N MET A 116 19.86 -0.92 8.72
CA MET A 116 19.36 0.37 8.25
C MET A 116 19.64 1.54 9.20
N LYS A 117 20.36 1.34 10.32
CA LYS A 117 20.68 2.43 11.26
C LYS A 117 21.20 3.71 10.59
N PRO A 118 22.10 3.67 9.58
CA PRO A 118 22.51 4.88 8.86
C PRO A 118 21.32 5.66 8.28
N LEU A 119 20.43 4.99 7.54
CA LEU A 119 19.19 5.58 7.02
C LEU A 119 18.28 6.09 8.13
N LEU A 120 18.05 5.29 9.17
CA LEU A 120 17.13 5.66 10.26
C LEU A 120 17.61 6.93 10.99
N THR A 121 18.93 7.16 11.11
CA THR A 121 19.44 8.42 11.69
C THR A 121 19.15 9.66 10.84
N LEU A 122 18.68 9.52 9.60
CA LEU A 122 18.23 10.67 8.79
C LEU A 122 16.86 11.17 9.20
N LEU A 123 16.04 10.35 9.85
CA LEU A 123 14.70 10.73 10.28
C LEU A 123 14.74 11.86 11.33
N GLU A 124 13.60 12.50 11.57
CA GLU A 124 13.43 13.39 12.73
C GLU A 124 13.46 12.58 14.02
N SER A 125 13.92 13.19 15.12
CA SER A 125 13.92 12.52 16.41
C SER A 125 12.49 12.24 16.85
N GLY A 126 12.17 10.98 17.10
CA GLY A 126 10.80 10.55 17.37
C GLY A 126 10.64 9.04 17.46
N PHE A 127 9.40 8.62 17.65
CA PHE A 127 9.02 7.22 17.65
C PHE A 127 8.56 6.79 16.26
N TYR A 128 8.98 5.59 15.86
CA TYR A 128 8.63 4.97 14.60
C TYR A 128 8.26 3.52 14.85
N LEU A 129 7.24 3.03 14.15
CA LEU A 129 7.03 1.60 14.00
C LEU A 129 7.81 1.15 12.77
N ILE A 130 8.72 0.19 12.94
CA ILE A 130 9.39 -0.47 11.82
C ILE A 130 8.84 -1.89 11.71
N ALA A 131 8.34 -2.25 10.54
CA ALA A 131 7.59 -3.49 10.33
C ALA A 131 8.06 -4.29 9.12
N ASP A 132 8.01 -5.62 9.20
CA ASP A 132 8.05 -6.50 8.01
C ASP A 132 6.63 -6.57 7.45
N ALA A 133 6.45 -6.01 6.25
CA ALA A 133 5.14 -5.82 5.65
C ALA A 133 5.10 -6.32 4.20
N ILE A 134 3.89 -6.58 3.73
CA ILE A 134 3.59 -6.82 2.32
C ILE A 134 3.01 -5.54 1.75
N CYS A 135 3.53 -5.08 0.62
CA CYS A 135 3.00 -3.93 -0.12
C CYS A 135 2.65 -4.34 -1.55
N TYR A 136 1.77 -3.59 -2.17
CA TYR A 136 1.43 -3.73 -3.58
C TYR A 136 2.06 -2.60 -4.38
N PRO A 137 2.71 -2.88 -5.53
CA PRO A 137 3.24 -1.84 -6.37
C PRO A 137 2.16 -0.79 -6.73
N THR A 138 0.94 -1.22 -7.04
CA THR A 138 -0.13 -0.36 -7.53
C THR A 138 -1.45 -0.64 -6.82
N ASP A 139 -2.35 0.35 -6.84
CA ASP A 139 -3.75 0.30 -6.44
C ASP A 139 -4.69 -0.17 -7.56
N GLY A 140 -4.18 -0.94 -8.52
CA GLY A 140 -4.96 -1.49 -9.62
C GLY A 140 -5.17 -0.55 -10.80
N GLU A 141 -4.88 0.74 -10.66
CA GLU A 141 -5.08 1.73 -11.72
C GLU A 141 -3.83 1.92 -12.58
N ASN A 142 -2.74 2.43 -11.99
CA ASN A 142 -1.54 2.82 -12.72
C ASN A 142 -0.32 2.08 -12.19
N PHE A 143 0.59 1.67 -13.08
CA PHE A 143 1.88 1.15 -12.65
C PHE A 143 2.57 2.17 -11.73
N PHE A 144 3.15 1.71 -10.62
CA PHE A 144 3.64 2.60 -9.56
C PHE A 144 4.62 3.65 -10.06
N TRP A 145 5.44 3.32 -11.07
CA TRP A 145 6.43 4.23 -11.63
C TRP A 145 5.93 5.00 -12.86
N ASP A 146 4.69 4.75 -13.27
CA ASP A 146 3.95 5.49 -14.30
C ASP A 146 2.93 6.45 -13.65
N VAL A 147 3.46 7.42 -12.92
CA VAL A 147 2.66 8.46 -12.25
C VAL A 147 2.98 9.84 -12.81
N PRO A 148 2.02 10.78 -12.81
CA PRO A 148 2.25 12.14 -13.28
C PRO A 148 3.26 12.89 -12.40
N ASN A 149 4.03 13.76 -13.05
CA ASN A 149 4.93 14.67 -12.36
C ASN A 149 4.22 15.87 -11.73
N ASN A 150 3.09 16.29 -12.32
CA ASN A 150 2.23 17.33 -11.77
C ASN A 150 1.25 16.75 -10.73
N LEU A 151 0.65 17.64 -9.93
CA LEU A 151 -0.37 17.24 -8.95
C LEU A 151 -1.55 16.56 -9.65
N LYS A 152 -1.90 15.36 -9.18
CA LYS A 152 -3.08 14.60 -9.56
C LYS A 152 -3.70 13.97 -8.31
N GLU A 153 -5.02 13.79 -8.34
CA GLU A 153 -5.73 13.04 -7.32
C GLU A 153 -5.36 11.56 -7.38
N PHE A 154 -5.07 10.98 -6.22
CA PHE A 154 -4.86 9.55 -6.04
C PHE A 154 -5.87 9.07 -5.02
N LEU A 155 -6.76 8.16 -5.42
CA LEU A 155 -7.78 7.60 -4.52
C LEU A 155 -7.14 6.98 -3.28
N SER A 156 -5.99 6.31 -3.45
CA SER A 156 -5.16 5.69 -2.41
C SER A 156 -4.56 6.66 -1.40
N ALA A 157 -4.61 7.97 -1.68
CA ALA A 157 -4.20 9.02 -0.75
C ALA A 157 -5.39 9.62 0.04
N GLY A 158 -6.51 8.90 0.12
CA GLY A 158 -7.71 9.23 0.91
C GLY A 158 -8.34 7.97 1.52
N PRO A 159 -9.28 8.11 2.46
CA PRO A 159 -10.02 6.97 2.99
C PRO A 159 -11.05 6.45 1.98
N VAL A 160 -11.39 5.16 2.09
CA VAL A 160 -12.41 4.52 1.25
C VAL A 160 -13.73 4.44 1.98
N TYR A 161 -14.78 5.01 1.39
CA TYR A 161 -16.15 4.83 1.85
C TYR A 161 -16.78 3.59 1.23
N LEU A 162 -17.20 2.63 2.07
CA LEU A 162 -17.82 1.38 1.61
C LEU A 162 -19.35 1.40 1.67
N GLY A 163 -19.96 2.47 2.19
CA GLY A 163 -21.40 2.58 2.41
C GLY A 163 -21.79 2.52 3.89
N GLU A 164 -23.03 2.90 4.21
CA GLU A 164 -23.64 2.80 5.55
C GLU A 164 -22.83 3.43 6.71
N GLY A 165 -21.98 4.42 6.41
CA GLY A 165 -21.09 5.05 7.40
C GLY A 165 -19.75 4.33 7.61
N THR A 166 -19.48 3.25 6.89
CA THR A 166 -18.23 2.47 6.96
C THR A 166 -17.12 3.11 6.13
N TYR A 167 -15.99 3.38 6.79
CA TYR A 167 -14.77 3.90 6.16
C TYR A 167 -13.57 3.01 6.50
N VAL A 168 -12.71 2.78 5.51
CA VAL A 168 -11.40 2.17 5.70
C VAL A 168 -10.34 3.22 5.44
N PHE A 169 -9.39 3.34 6.36
CA PHE A 169 -8.36 4.38 6.39
C PHE A 169 -7.11 3.86 7.10
N ASP A 170 -5.99 4.58 6.96
CA ASP A 170 -4.72 4.30 7.64
C ASP A 170 -4.18 2.86 7.42
N GLN A 171 -4.23 2.36 6.18
CA GLN A 171 -3.75 1.02 5.80
C GLN A 171 -2.56 1.09 4.81
N PRO A 172 -1.31 1.20 5.29
CA PRO A 172 -0.13 1.47 4.47
C PRO A 172 0.21 0.30 3.52
N VAL A 173 -0.28 0.31 2.28
CA VAL A 173 -0.18 -0.85 1.37
C VAL A 173 0.36 -0.55 -0.03
N TYR A 174 0.05 0.60 -0.65
CA TYR A 174 0.38 0.88 -2.05
C TYR A 174 1.68 1.67 -2.20
N LEU A 175 2.44 1.43 -3.27
CA LEU A 175 3.74 2.08 -3.46
C LEU A 175 3.66 3.37 -4.29
N TYR A 176 4.49 4.34 -3.94
CA TYR A 176 4.71 5.57 -4.70
C TYR A 176 6.21 5.80 -4.98
N PRO A 177 6.59 6.23 -6.19
CA PRO A 177 7.99 6.25 -6.60
C PRO A 177 8.68 7.55 -6.18
N THR A 178 9.94 7.43 -5.73
CA THR A 178 10.82 8.56 -5.46
C THR A 178 12.05 8.66 -6.39
N GLN A 179 12.43 7.59 -7.09
CA GLN A 179 13.59 7.53 -7.98
C GLN A 179 13.19 7.92 -9.41
N THR A 180 14.03 8.66 -10.14
CA THR A 180 13.73 8.96 -11.55
C THR A 180 13.79 7.72 -12.43
N THR A 181 12.94 7.69 -13.45
CA THR A 181 12.88 6.63 -14.46
C THR A 181 14.17 6.47 -15.26
N ASP A 182 15.04 7.47 -15.30
CA ASP A 182 16.39 7.38 -15.88
C ASP A 182 17.29 6.38 -15.14
N SER A 183 16.97 6.08 -13.88
CA SER A 183 17.65 5.05 -13.09
C SER A 183 17.13 3.62 -13.34
N TYR A 184 16.12 3.46 -14.19
CA TYR A 184 15.61 2.15 -14.55
C TYR A 184 16.72 1.29 -15.18
N ASN A 185 16.81 0.04 -14.74
CA ASN A 185 17.81 -0.90 -15.23
C ASN A 185 17.19 -2.29 -15.36
N LYS A 186 16.94 -2.70 -16.59
CA LYS A 186 16.33 -4.00 -16.89
C LYS A 186 17.14 -5.17 -16.32
N ASN A 187 18.47 -5.16 -16.43
CA ASN A 187 19.31 -6.24 -15.89
C ASN A 187 19.16 -6.36 -14.36
N ARG A 188 18.94 -5.24 -13.66
CA ARG A 188 18.68 -5.25 -12.22
C ARG A 188 17.30 -5.80 -11.89
N VAL A 189 16.30 -5.53 -12.72
CA VAL A 189 14.96 -6.13 -12.61
C VAL A 189 15.04 -7.64 -12.84
N ASP A 190 15.68 -8.08 -13.93
CA ASP A 190 15.85 -9.50 -14.27
C ASP A 190 16.58 -10.25 -13.13
N TYR A 191 17.61 -9.62 -12.54
CA TYR A 191 18.28 -10.16 -11.35
C TYR A 191 17.30 -10.41 -10.18
N TYR A 192 16.41 -9.45 -9.88
CA TYR A 192 15.45 -9.62 -8.80
C TYR A 192 14.33 -10.60 -9.15
N ILE A 193 13.90 -10.69 -10.41
CA ILE A 193 12.97 -11.72 -10.87
C ILE A 193 13.54 -13.10 -10.56
N GLU A 194 14.77 -13.37 -10.98
CA GLU A 194 15.43 -14.66 -10.72
C GLU A 194 15.66 -14.88 -9.23
N LYS A 195 16.03 -13.84 -8.49
CA LYS A 195 16.18 -13.93 -7.03
C LYS A 195 14.85 -14.27 -6.35
N PHE A 196 13.73 -13.69 -6.77
CA PHE A 196 12.41 -13.95 -6.19
C PHE A 196 11.88 -15.33 -6.52
N LYS A 197 12.10 -15.83 -7.75
CA LYS A 197 11.73 -17.20 -8.11
C LYS A 197 12.49 -18.25 -7.30
N ASN A 198 13.74 -17.97 -6.93
CA ASN A 198 14.60 -18.89 -6.19
C ASN A 198 14.50 -18.76 -4.66
N SER A 199 13.76 -17.77 -4.15
CA SER A 199 13.64 -17.46 -2.72
C SER A 199 12.18 -17.35 -2.30
N THR A 200 11.68 -18.31 -1.53
CA THR A 200 10.28 -18.25 -1.04
C THR A 200 10.14 -17.33 0.16
N TYR A 201 11.02 -17.44 1.17
CA TYR A 201 10.83 -16.78 2.47
C TYR A 201 11.83 -15.63 2.74
N ASN A 202 13.00 -15.69 2.12
CA ASN A 202 14.14 -14.81 2.40
C ASN A 202 14.35 -13.74 1.31
N LYS A 203 13.32 -13.42 0.50
CA LYS A 203 13.39 -12.38 -0.54
C LYS A 203 13.92 -11.06 0.06
N PRO A 204 14.87 -10.36 -0.59
CA PRO A 204 15.34 -9.07 -0.12
C PRO A 204 14.16 -8.09 -0.03
N ARG A 205 14.13 -7.27 1.03
CA ARG A 205 13.03 -6.35 1.29
C ARG A 205 13.26 -5.01 0.60
N ALA A 206 12.22 -4.41 0.03
CA ALA A 206 12.23 -2.97 -0.24
C ALA A 206 12.17 -2.19 1.07
N ILE A 207 12.56 -0.91 1.07
CA ILE A 207 12.39 -0.03 2.22
C ILE A 207 11.40 1.04 1.80
N VAL A 208 10.35 1.20 2.58
CA VAL A 208 9.27 2.13 2.29
C VAL A 208 8.91 2.92 3.53
N TYR A 209 8.40 4.13 3.33
CA TYR A 209 7.96 5.00 4.41
C TYR A 209 6.51 5.39 4.16
N ASN A 210 5.66 5.20 5.17
CA ASN A 210 4.24 5.51 5.06
C ASN A 210 4.02 7.02 4.99
N PHE A 211 3.23 7.44 4.01
CA PHE A 211 2.84 8.81 3.81
C PHE A 211 1.40 8.84 3.34
N GLU A 212 0.48 9.38 4.15
CA GLU A 212 -0.96 9.49 3.87
C GLU A 212 -1.65 8.14 3.63
N GLU A 213 -2.66 7.82 4.45
CA GLU A 213 -3.63 6.75 4.21
C GLU A 213 -3.00 5.42 3.74
N PHE A 214 -3.16 5.07 2.45
CA PHE A 214 -2.70 3.81 1.90
C PHE A 214 -1.32 3.87 1.23
N ILE A 215 -0.74 5.07 1.11
CA ILE A 215 0.46 5.30 0.31
C ILE A 215 1.75 5.09 1.13
N ASN A 216 2.70 4.40 0.50
CA ASN A 216 4.05 4.20 0.99
C ASN A 216 5.03 4.62 -0.10
N PHE A 217 5.90 5.58 0.19
CA PHE A 217 6.92 5.93 -0.77
C PHE A 217 8.15 5.06 -0.64
N ILE A 218 8.71 4.68 -1.78
CA ILE A 218 9.87 3.81 -1.82
C ILE A 218 11.12 4.63 -1.47
N ILE A 219 11.89 4.20 -0.48
CA ILE A 219 13.24 4.72 -0.19
C ILE A 219 14.29 3.90 -0.93
N ASP A 220 14.15 2.57 -0.94
CA ASP A 220 14.95 1.65 -1.73
C ASP A 220 14.08 0.51 -2.24
N GLY A 221 14.29 0.09 -3.49
CA GLY A 221 13.64 -1.10 -4.03
C GLY A 221 12.77 -0.87 -5.25
N HIS A 222 12.94 0.23 -6.01
CA HIS A 222 12.21 0.44 -7.26
C HIS A 222 12.33 -0.74 -8.24
N HIS A 223 13.54 -1.28 -8.44
CA HIS A 223 13.71 -2.47 -9.30
C HIS A 223 13.14 -3.75 -8.68
N LYS A 224 13.07 -3.85 -7.34
CA LYS A 224 12.38 -4.96 -6.64
C LYS A 224 10.88 -4.86 -6.92
N ALA A 225 10.30 -3.66 -6.84
CA ALA A 225 8.89 -3.41 -7.14
C ALA A 225 8.56 -3.67 -8.62
N CYS A 226 9.47 -3.32 -9.54
CA CYS A 226 9.35 -3.70 -10.95
C CYS A 226 9.35 -5.22 -11.14
N ALA A 227 10.26 -5.94 -10.48
CA ALA A 227 10.31 -7.40 -10.56
C ALA A 227 9.03 -8.05 -10.02
N SER A 228 8.55 -7.58 -8.86
CA SER A 228 7.26 -7.98 -8.30
C SER A 228 6.10 -7.72 -9.26
N THR A 229 6.08 -6.55 -9.91
CA THR A 229 5.06 -6.18 -10.92
C THR A 229 5.02 -7.16 -12.08
N LEU A 230 6.17 -7.51 -12.66
CA LEU A 230 6.24 -8.47 -13.77
C LEU A 230 5.89 -9.90 -13.33
N LEU A 231 6.20 -10.24 -12.08
CA LEU A 231 5.79 -11.52 -11.48
C LEU A 231 4.33 -11.53 -11.03
N LYS A 232 3.64 -10.39 -11.02
CA LYS A 232 2.27 -10.23 -10.49
C LYS A 232 2.15 -10.69 -9.04
N GLU A 233 3.21 -10.46 -8.27
CA GLU A 233 3.30 -10.80 -6.86
C GLU A 233 3.36 -9.52 -6.02
N PRO A 234 2.89 -9.54 -4.76
CA PRO A 234 3.18 -8.46 -3.85
C PRO A 234 4.67 -8.38 -3.52
N ILE A 235 5.12 -7.22 -3.02
CA ILE A 235 6.50 -7.01 -2.60
C ILE A 235 6.61 -7.06 -1.08
N SER A 236 7.62 -7.77 -0.58
CA SER A 236 7.96 -7.72 0.84
C SER A 236 8.81 -6.49 1.14
N CYS A 237 8.45 -5.74 2.18
CA CYS A 237 9.02 -4.45 2.52
C CYS A 237 9.39 -4.37 4.00
N ILE A 238 10.41 -3.58 4.32
CA ILE A 238 10.54 -2.95 5.62
C ILE A 238 9.82 -1.61 5.57
N LEU A 239 8.70 -1.54 6.28
CA LEU A 239 7.83 -0.38 6.35
C LEU A 239 8.20 0.48 7.57
N ILE A 240 8.40 1.77 7.35
CA ILE A 240 8.63 2.78 8.38
C ILE A 240 7.36 3.61 8.53
N ILE A 241 6.73 3.57 9.70
CA ILE A 241 5.54 4.37 10.03
C ILE A 241 5.92 5.40 11.09
N PRO A 242 5.81 6.71 10.80
CA PRO A 242 6.04 7.75 11.81
C PRO A 242 4.94 7.72 12.88
N GLY A 243 5.33 7.85 14.14
CA GLY A 243 4.40 7.94 15.25
C GLY A 243 3.75 9.31 15.36
N LYS A 244 2.43 9.34 15.53
CA LYS A 244 1.65 10.55 15.83
C LYS A 244 1.12 10.47 17.26
N ILE A 245 1.05 11.60 17.96
CA ILE A 245 0.39 11.65 19.26
C ILE A 245 -1.12 11.72 19.03
N TYR A 246 -1.85 10.76 19.60
CA TYR A 246 -3.30 10.69 19.57
C TYR A 246 -3.85 10.76 21.00
N GLU A 247 -4.90 11.55 21.22
CA GLU A 247 -5.63 11.61 22.49
C GLU A 247 -7.07 11.12 22.24
N ASP A 248 -7.48 10.08 22.96
CA ASP A 248 -8.84 9.56 22.84
C ASP A 248 -9.87 10.46 23.54
N TYR A 249 -11.17 10.12 23.40
CA TYR A 249 -12.26 10.85 24.04
C TYR A 249 -12.13 10.91 25.59
N TYR A 250 -11.48 9.92 26.19
CA TYR A 250 -11.24 9.81 27.63
C TYR A 250 -9.94 10.48 28.09
N LYS A 251 -9.25 11.18 27.18
CA LYS A 251 -7.96 11.85 27.40
C LYS A 251 -6.80 10.90 27.73
N ASN A 252 -6.89 9.65 27.30
CA ASN A 252 -5.72 8.77 27.26
C ASN A 252 -4.86 9.15 26.05
N THR A 253 -3.56 9.22 26.27
CA THR A 253 -2.59 9.52 25.21
C THR A 253 -2.01 8.22 24.65
N TYR A 254 -1.98 8.11 23.33
CA TYR A 254 -1.41 7.00 22.59
C TYR A 254 -0.36 7.51 21.62
N LEU A 255 0.63 6.68 21.34
CA LEU A 255 1.38 6.78 20.09
C LEU A 255 0.60 6.00 19.04
N ASN A 256 0.19 6.69 17.99
CA ASN A 256 -0.50 6.11 16.85
C ASN A 256 0.45 5.92 15.67
N PHE A 257 0.54 4.69 15.18
CA PHE A 257 1.25 4.33 13.96
C PHE A 257 0.21 3.80 12.97
N SER A 258 -0.45 4.73 12.26
CA SER A 258 -1.62 4.48 11.42
C SER A 258 -2.84 4.00 12.25
N ARG A 259 -3.00 2.68 12.45
CA ARG A 259 -4.03 2.10 13.34
C ARG A 259 -3.46 1.31 14.52
N ILE A 260 -2.14 1.19 14.60
CA ILE A 260 -1.48 0.50 15.70
C ILE A 260 -1.28 1.49 16.84
N LEU A 261 -2.06 1.32 17.91
CA LEU A 261 -2.05 2.17 19.09
C LEU A 261 -1.19 1.57 20.19
N ILE A 262 -0.26 2.37 20.73
CA ILE A 262 0.53 2.01 21.92
C ILE A 262 0.20 3.02 23.03
N ASP A 263 -0.35 2.53 24.14
CA ASP A 263 -0.62 3.38 25.32
C ASP A 263 0.70 4.02 25.79
N TYR A 264 0.68 5.34 25.92
CA TYR A 264 1.83 6.12 26.38
C TYR A 264 2.42 5.60 27.70
N LYS A 265 1.59 5.03 28.58
CA LYS A 265 2.00 4.45 29.87
C LYS A 265 2.95 3.25 29.72
N ASN A 266 2.91 2.57 28.57
CA ASN A 266 3.77 1.42 28.29
C ASN A 266 5.16 1.83 27.78
N ILE A 267 5.37 3.11 27.46
CA ILE A 267 6.67 3.60 26.98
C ILE A 267 7.65 3.72 28.16
N PRO A 268 8.89 3.20 28.04
CA PRO A 268 9.86 3.27 29.13
C PRO A 268 10.17 4.71 29.52
N LYS A 269 10.30 4.94 30.83
CA LYS A 269 10.39 6.29 31.42
C LYS A 269 11.57 7.08 30.86
N GLU A 270 12.68 6.44 30.49
CA GLU A 270 13.84 7.11 29.91
C GLU A 270 13.56 7.78 28.56
N TYR A 271 12.51 7.37 27.84
CA TYR A 271 12.10 7.97 26.57
C TYR A 271 10.99 9.01 26.71
N THR A 272 10.25 9.03 27.84
CA THR A 272 9.18 10.01 28.05
C THR A 272 9.64 11.47 27.93
N ARG A 273 10.91 11.76 28.30
CA ARG A 273 11.53 13.08 28.14
C ARG A 273 11.68 13.55 26.68
N TYR A 274 11.69 12.60 25.74
CA TYR A 274 11.83 12.87 24.32
C TYR A 274 10.49 13.06 23.63
N ILE A 275 9.39 12.63 24.27
CA ILE A 275 8.02 12.88 23.84
C ILE A 275 7.68 14.32 24.24
N LYS A 276 8.32 15.29 23.58
CA LYS A 276 7.77 16.64 23.61
C LYS A 276 6.42 16.57 22.93
N LYS A 277 5.41 17.26 23.48
CA LYS A 277 4.16 17.51 22.76
C LYS A 277 4.54 18.22 21.47
N GLU A 278 4.62 17.48 20.38
CA GLU A 278 4.77 18.05 19.06
C GLU A 278 3.55 18.92 18.84
N LYS A 279 3.74 20.23 18.98
CA LYS A 279 2.82 21.16 18.36
C LYS A 279 3.17 21.11 16.89
N PHE A 280 2.45 20.28 16.12
CA PHE A 280 2.39 20.40 14.67
C PHE A 280 2.12 21.88 14.39
N SER A 281 3.17 22.60 14.05
CA SER A 281 3.11 24.02 13.78
C SER A 281 3.36 24.07 12.29
N PRO A 282 2.29 24.22 11.48
CA PRO A 282 2.45 24.38 10.04
C PRO A 282 3.53 25.42 9.80
N SER A 283 4.44 25.13 8.87
CA SER A 283 5.48 26.09 8.52
C SER A 283 4.80 27.42 8.20
N GLN A 284 5.32 28.51 8.77
CA GLN A 284 4.83 29.84 8.43
C GLN A 284 5.26 30.24 7.01
N GLU A 285 6.25 29.55 6.47
CA GLU A 285 6.74 29.72 5.11
C GLU A 285 5.75 29.22 4.08
N LYS A 286 5.71 29.90 2.93
CA LYS A 286 4.86 29.51 1.81
C LYS A 286 5.54 28.33 1.11
N ILE A 287 5.00 27.11 1.30
CA ILE A 287 5.44 25.94 0.53
C ILE A 287 4.90 26.06 -0.89
N GLU A 288 5.81 26.08 -1.87
CA GLU A 288 5.50 26.10 -3.30
C GLU A 288 5.62 24.68 -3.87
N ILE A 289 4.57 24.15 -4.47
CA ILE A 289 4.60 22.88 -5.21
C ILE A 289 4.96 23.17 -6.67
N LYS A 290 5.89 22.40 -7.23
CA LYS A 290 6.26 22.45 -8.65
C LYS A 290 6.15 21.07 -9.25
N ASP A 291 6.09 20.99 -10.57
CA ASP A 291 6.10 19.70 -11.25
C ASP A 291 7.39 18.95 -10.92
N GLY A 292 7.24 17.67 -10.59
CA GLY A 292 8.35 16.75 -10.38
C GLY A 292 9.04 16.37 -11.69
N ILE A 293 9.99 15.44 -11.60
CA ILE A 293 10.78 14.95 -12.75
C ILE A 293 11.01 13.44 -12.70
N VAL A 294 10.26 12.71 -11.87
CA VAL A 294 10.48 11.27 -11.69
C VAL A 294 10.12 10.50 -12.96
N ASN A 295 8.97 10.76 -13.55
CA ASN A 295 8.51 10.04 -14.74
C ASN A 295 8.83 10.81 -16.03
N ASN A 296 9.81 10.34 -16.79
CA ASN A 296 10.30 10.99 -18.02
C ASN A 296 10.25 10.07 -19.25
N ARG A 297 9.55 8.92 -19.14
CA ARG A 297 9.49 7.93 -20.20
C ARG A 297 8.11 7.28 -20.29
N GLU A 298 7.87 6.62 -21.40
CA GLU A 298 6.77 5.66 -21.51
C GLU A 298 7.21 4.29 -21.01
N TRP A 299 6.25 3.55 -20.46
CA TRP A 299 6.44 2.22 -19.91
C TRP A 299 5.97 1.12 -20.87
N GLU A 300 6.67 -0.01 -20.82
CA GLU A 300 6.32 -1.20 -21.59
C GLU A 300 4.93 -1.73 -21.19
N LYS A 301 4.19 -2.26 -22.16
CA LYS A 301 2.82 -2.77 -21.94
C LYS A 301 2.74 -3.83 -20.86
N GLU A 302 3.78 -4.63 -20.68
CA GLU A 302 3.86 -5.63 -19.61
C GLU A 302 3.71 -5.01 -18.21
N TYR A 303 4.27 -3.82 -17.95
CA TYR A 303 4.12 -3.13 -16.68
C TYR A 303 2.72 -2.54 -16.52
N ILE A 304 2.23 -1.88 -17.57
CA ILE A 304 0.91 -1.23 -17.57
C ILE A 304 -0.20 -2.27 -17.39
N ASN A 305 -0.12 -3.39 -18.11
CA ASN A 305 -1.13 -4.45 -18.04
C ASN A 305 -1.08 -5.21 -16.72
N SER A 306 0.10 -5.36 -16.10
CA SER A 306 0.23 -6.00 -14.79
C SER A 306 -0.39 -5.19 -13.66
N ALA A 307 -0.65 -3.88 -13.82
CA ALA A 307 -1.29 -3.09 -12.77
C ALA A 307 -2.67 -3.67 -12.38
N LYS A 308 -3.43 -4.17 -13.36
CA LYS A 308 -4.76 -4.76 -13.18
C LYS A 308 -4.78 -6.09 -12.41
N HIS A 309 -3.62 -6.68 -12.15
CA HIS A 309 -3.48 -7.92 -11.38
C HIS A 309 -3.46 -7.68 -9.87
N TYR A 310 -3.32 -6.43 -9.45
CA TYR A 310 -3.29 -6.05 -8.05
C TYR A 310 -4.67 -5.60 -7.58
N LEU A 311 -4.96 -5.81 -6.29
CA LEU A 311 -6.20 -5.37 -5.69
C LEU A 311 -6.36 -3.86 -5.84
N SER A 312 -7.51 -3.45 -6.36
CA SER A 312 -7.86 -2.04 -6.33
C SER A 312 -8.02 -1.56 -4.89
N ILE A 313 -7.92 -0.25 -4.68
CA ILE A 313 -8.15 0.33 -3.34
C ILE A 313 -9.52 -0.07 -2.75
N ILE A 314 -10.56 -0.16 -3.59
CA ILE A 314 -11.90 -0.57 -3.18
C ILE A 314 -11.91 -2.05 -2.82
N ASP A 315 -11.29 -2.91 -3.63
CA ASP A 315 -11.22 -4.35 -3.32
C ASP A 315 -10.46 -4.58 -2.00
N TYR A 316 -9.33 -3.89 -1.81
CA TYR A 316 -8.54 -3.98 -0.58
C TYR A 316 -9.31 -3.48 0.64
N ALA A 317 -10.02 -2.35 0.54
CA ALA A 317 -10.87 -1.84 1.61
C ALA A 317 -11.98 -2.83 1.98
N ASN A 318 -12.61 -3.47 1.00
CA ASN A 318 -13.58 -4.55 1.28
C ASN A 318 -12.93 -5.70 2.06
N VAL A 319 -11.72 -6.14 1.68
CA VAL A 319 -10.99 -7.17 2.43
C VAL A 319 -10.75 -6.76 3.88
N ILE A 320 -10.34 -5.51 4.12
CA ILE A 320 -10.13 -4.99 5.48
C ILE A 320 -11.42 -5.00 6.30
N ASP A 321 -12.51 -4.47 5.75
CA ASP A 321 -13.82 -4.45 6.40
C ASP A 321 -14.24 -5.85 6.84
N ILE A 322 -14.08 -6.83 5.95
CA ILE A 322 -14.42 -8.23 6.23
C ILE A 322 -13.52 -8.84 7.30
N MET A 323 -12.21 -8.57 7.24
CA MET A 323 -11.26 -9.14 8.20
C MET A 323 -11.39 -8.53 9.60
N GLN A 324 -11.96 -7.33 9.70
CA GLN A 324 -12.27 -6.66 10.97
C GLN A 324 -13.68 -6.99 11.49
N ASP A 325 -14.51 -7.62 10.65
CA ASP A 325 -15.86 -8.09 10.99
C ASP A 325 -15.79 -9.46 11.68
N ASP A 326 -15.72 -9.45 13.01
CA ASP A 326 -15.67 -10.65 13.86
C ASP A 326 -16.92 -11.55 13.72
N GLU A 327 -17.97 -11.12 13.02
CA GLU A 327 -19.22 -11.88 12.87
C GLU A 327 -19.17 -12.95 11.75
N ILE A 328 -18.16 -12.92 10.87
CA ILE A 328 -18.10 -13.82 9.71
C ILE A 328 -17.06 -14.93 9.89
N GLU A 329 -17.50 -16.09 10.39
CA GLU A 329 -16.70 -17.31 10.36
C GLU A 329 -16.84 -18.02 9.00
N VAL A 330 -15.83 -17.88 8.14
CA VAL A 330 -15.82 -18.54 6.82
C VAL A 330 -15.53 -20.04 6.96
N ASN A 331 -16.59 -20.84 7.02
CA ASN A 331 -16.54 -22.30 7.01
C ASN A 331 -17.34 -22.90 5.84
N ASP A 332 -17.26 -24.22 5.64
CA ASP A 332 -17.92 -24.90 4.51
C ASP A 332 -19.46 -24.74 4.52
N ILE A 333 -20.06 -24.56 5.70
CA ILE A 333 -21.51 -24.32 5.83
C ILE A 333 -21.85 -22.93 5.32
N PHE A 334 -21.06 -21.92 5.71
CA PHE A 334 -21.20 -20.55 5.24
C PHE A 334 -21.05 -20.47 3.71
N ILE A 335 -20.02 -21.10 3.14
CA ILE A 335 -19.79 -21.14 1.69
C ILE A 335 -20.98 -21.80 0.97
N ARG A 336 -21.47 -22.93 1.49
CA ARG A 336 -22.63 -23.63 0.91
C ARG A 336 -23.88 -22.75 0.93
N ASN A 337 -24.16 -22.09 2.05
CA ASN A 337 -25.32 -21.21 2.17
C ASN A 337 -25.28 -20.07 1.13
N CYS A 338 -24.11 -19.41 0.99
CA CYS A 338 -23.93 -18.35 -0.02
C CYS A 338 -24.10 -18.88 -1.47
N LEU A 339 -23.78 -20.14 -1.72
CA LEU A 339 -23.96 -20.79 -3.03
C LEU A 339 -25.40 -21.28 -3.28
N GLU A 340 -26.26 -21.35 -2.27
CA GLU A 340 -27.61 -21.90 -2.38
C GLU A 340 -28.71 -20.85 -2.24
N ASN A 341 -28.40 -19.71 -1.62
CA ASN A 341 -29.36 -18.64 -1.38
C ASN A 341 -28.90 -17.34 -2.06
N PHE A 342 -29.82 -16.65 -2.74
CA PHE A 342 -29.54 -15.45 -3.54
C PHE A 342 -30.33 -14.23 -3.08
N ASP A 343 -30.84 -14.24 -1.85
CA ASP A 343 -31.36 -13.01 -1.25
C ASP A 343 -30.23 -11.95 -1.07
N LYS A 344 -30.63 -10.70 -0.85
CA LYS A 344 -29.69 -9.57 -0.75
C LYS A 344 -28.58 -9.78 0.30
N ASP A 345 -28.89 -10.35 1.45
CA ASP A 345 -27.91 -10.61 2.51
C ASP A 345 -26.93 -11.72 2.11
N SER A 346 -27.44 -12.80 1.51
CA SER A 346 -26.61 -13.89 0.98
C SER A 346 -25.68 -13.43 -0.15
N GLN A 347 -26.14 -12.51 -1.02
CA GLN A 347 -25.30 -11.91 -2.06
C GLN A 347 -24.20 -11.02 -1.47
N ILE A 348 -24.49 -10.20 -0.45
CA ILE A 348 -23.47 -9.41 0.27
C ILE A 348 -22.41 -10.33 0.86
N LYS A 349 -22.84 -11.43 1.52
CA LYS A 349 -21.93 -12.45 2.08
C LYS A 349 -21.09 -13.15 1.02
N MET A 350 -21.67 -13.47 -0.15
CA MET A 350 -20.92 -14.04 -1.27
C MET A 350 -19.86 -13.05 -1.80
N LYS A 351 -20.21 -11.77 -1.93
CA LYS A 351 -19.26 -10.72 -2.34
C LYS A 351 -18.08 -10.65 -1.37
N LYS A 352 -18.38 -10.61 -0.07
CA LYS A 352 -17.36 -10.65 1.00
C LYS A 352 -16.48 -11.91 0.89
N LEU A 353 -17.09 -13.08 0.75
CA LEU A 353 -16.37 -14.35 0.60
C LEU A 353 -15.42 -14.36 -0.59
N LEU A 354 -15.85 -13.85 -1.74
CA LEU A 354 -15.04 -13.78 -2.95
C LEU A 354 -13.84 -12.85 -2.78
N TYR A 355 -14.01 -11.66 -2.20
CA TYR A 355 -12.88 -10.76 -1.92
C TYR A 355 -11.86 -11.38 -0.97
N LEU A 356 -12.32 -11.95 0.14
CA LEU A 356 -11.43 -12.59 1.11
C LEU A 356 -10.71 -13.80 0.50
N SER A 357 -11.41 -14.61 -0.30
CA SER A 357 -10.80 -15.75 -0.98
C SER A 357 -9.81 -15.29 -2.05
N GLU A 358 -10.13 -14.27 -2.85
CA GLU A 358 -9.21 -13.72 -3.87
C GLU A 358 -7.90 -13.23 -3.23
N PHE A 359 -7.99 -12.63 -2.04
CA PHE A 359 -6.83 -12.20 -1.27
C PHE A 359 -6.02 -13.34 -0.63
N THR A 360 -6.68 -14.37 -0.11
CA THR A 360 -6.04 -15.42 0.69
C THR A 360 -5.66 -16.68 -0.10
N ASP A 361 -6.50 -17.10 -1.04
CA ASP A 361 -6.35 -18.29 -1.86
C ASP A 361 -7.12 -18.14 -3.18
N ILE A 362 -6.41 -17.66 -4.22
CA ILE A 362 -6.98 -17.41 -5.54
C ILE A 362 -7.62 -18.66 -6.16
N LYS A 363 -7.09 -19.86 -5.90
CA LYS A 363 -7.67 -21.11 -6.44
C LYS A 363 -9.01 -21.39 -5.80
N LYS A 364 -9.09 -21.24 -4.48
CA LYS A 364 -10.37 -21.34 -3.75
C LYS A 364 -11.37 -20.28 -4.23
N ALA A 365 -10.91 -19.05 -4.48
CA ALA A 365 -11.74 -17.99 -5.03
C ALA A 365 -12.31 -18.38 -6.40
N GLN A 366 -11.47 -18.90 -7.30
CA GLN A 366 -11.85 -19.38 -8.64
C GLN A 366 -12.87 -20.53 -8.53
N GLU A 367 -12.67 -21.49 -7.62
CA GLU A 367 -13.63 -22.59 -7.40
C GLU A 367 -15.00 -22.09 -6.92
N ILE A 368 -15.03 -21.14 -5.98
CA ILE A 368 -16.27 -20.56 -5.45
C ILE A 368 -16.96 -19.74 -6.55
N ALA A 369 -16.22 -18.88 -7.24
CA ALA A 369 -16.72 -18.06 -8.34
C ALA A 369 -17.29 -18.93 -9.47
N LEU A 370 -16.63 -20.03 -9.82
CA LEU A 370 -17.08 -20.94 -10.87
C LEU A 370 -18.40 -21.62 -10.48
N LYS A 371 -18.52 -22.08 -9.23
CA LYS A 371 -19.77 -22.66 -8.71
C LYS A 371 -20.90 -21.62 -8.68
N TYR A 372 -20.60 -20.39 -8.26
CA TYR A 372 -21.58 -19.31 -8.18
C TYR A 372 -22.06 -18.91 -9.58
N ALA A 373 -21.14 -18.65 -10.53
CA ALA A 373 -21.46 -18.25 -11.90
C ALA A 373 -22.37 -19.23 -12.63
N ARG A 374 -22.16 -20.55 -12.45
CA ARG A 374 -23.04 -21.57 -13.03
C ARG A 374 -24.47 -21.49 -12.51
N LYS A 375 -24.60 -21.30 -11.20
CA LYS A 375 -25.91 -21.25 -10.55
C LYS A 375 -26.66 -19.97 -10.85
N THR A 376 -25.93 -18.87 -11.06
CA THR A 376 -26.49 -17.53 -11.30
C THR A 376 -26.55 -17.12 -12.77
N LEU A 377 -26.19 -18.00 -13.70
CA LEU A 377 -26.13 -17.73 -15.14
C LEU A 377 -27.42 -17.05 -15.68
N ARG A 378 -28.58 -17.52 -15.20
CA ARG A 378 -29.92 -17.08 -15.63
C ARG A 378 -30.63 -16.21 -14.59
N GLU A 379 -30.00 -15.94 -13.46
CA GLU A 379 -30.59 -15.15 -12.39
C GLU A 379 -30.45 -13.66 -12.72
N GLU A 380 -31.58 -12.95 -12.77
CA GLU A 380 -31.64 -11.53 -13.14
C GLU A 380 -31.44 -10.60 -11.92
N GLU A 381 -31.77 -11.07 -10.71
CA GLU A 381 -31.73 -10.28 -9.47
C GLU A 381 -30.36 -10.32 -8.75
N ILE A 382 -29.31 -10.73 -9.46
CA ILE A 382 -27.95 -10.73 -8.92
C ILE A 382 -27.36 -9.33 -9.01
N ASP A 383 -26.80 -8.89 -7.89
CA ASP A 383 -26.08 -7.64 -7.76
C ASP A 383 -25.01 -7.52 -8.85
N LYS A 384 -25.01 -6.37 -9.53
CA LYS A 384 -24.18 -6.15 -10.72
C LYS A 384 -22.70 -6.18 -10.38
N GLU A 385 -22.32 -5.65 -9.21
CA GLU A 385 -20.92 -5.63 -8.78
C GLU A 385 -20.45 -7.03 -8.38
N LEU A 386 -21.28 -7.80 -7.69
CA LEU A 386 -21.00 -9.20 -7.40
C LEU A 386 -20.83 -10.04 -8.67
N LYS A 387 -21.68 -9.81 -9.66
CA LYS A 387 -21.57 -10.48 -10.97
C LYS A 387 -20.25 -10.11 -11.64
N GLN A 388 -19.89 -8.83 -11.68
CA GLN A 388 -18.60 -8.38 -12.25
C GLN A 388 -17.40 -8.99 -11.52
N LEU A 389 -17.40 -8.98 -10.19
CA LEU A 389 -16.37 -9.60 -9.36
C LEU A 389 -16.21 -11.09 -9.68
N THR A 390 -17.31 -11.82 -9.75
CA THR A 390 -17.30 -13.26 -10.05
C THR A 390 -16.61 -13.56 -11.37
N TYR A 391 -16.99 -12.86 -12.45
CA TYR A 391 -16.41 -13.10 -13.77
C TYR A 391 -14.97 -12.56 -13.89
N ARG A 392 -14.62 -11.49 -13.16
CA ARG A 392 -13.25 -10.98 -13.04
C ARG A 392 -12.31 -12.03 -12.41
N ILE A 393 -12.73 -12.69 -11.33
CA ILE A 393 -11.94 -13.74 -10.69
C ILE A 393 -11.70 -14.91 -11.66
N LEU A 394 -12.72 -15.31 -12.42
CA LEU A 394 -12.63 -16.38 -13.42
C LEU A 394 -11.74 -16.02 -14.61
N LEU A 395 -11.66 -14.74 -14.99
CA LEU A 395 -10.82 -14.26 -16.10
C LEU A 395 -9.33 -14.63 -15.91
N ASN A 396 -8.89 -14.73 -14.65
CA ASN A 396 -7.52 -15.07 -14.28
C ASN A 396 -7.22 -16.59 -14.37
N ASP A 397 -8.23 -17.45 -14.58
CA ASP A 397 -8.08 -18.90 -14.71
C ASP A 397 -8.01 -19.33 -16.19
N LYS A 398 -6.91 -18.96 -16.85
CA LYS A 398 -6.68 -19.25 -18.28
C LYS A 398 -6.53 -20.75 -18.53
N ASN A 399 -7.10 -21.24 -19.63
CA ASN A 399 -7.10 -22.64 -20.07
C ASN A 399 -7.89 -23.61 -19.16
N ASN A 400 -8.84 -23.09 -18.38
CA ASN A 400 -9.79 -23.92 -17.65
C ASN A 400 -11.04 -24.13 -18.51
N GLU A 401 -11.21 -25.35 -19.07
CA GLU A 401 -12.33 -25.72 -19.95
C GLU A 401 -13.70 -25.42 -19.32
N GLU A 402 -13.80 -25.56 -18.00
CA GLU A 402 -15.04 -25.32 -17.28
C GLU A 402 -15.35 -23.82 -17.15
N VAL A 403 -14.33 -22.96 -17.08
CA VAL A 403 -14.48 -21.50 -17.11
C VAL A 403 -14.87 -21.05 -18.52
N GLU A 404 -14.19 -21.57 -19.54
CA GLU A 404 -14.53 -21.29 -20.95
C GLU A 404 -15.98 -21.64 -21.25
N LYS A 405 -16.46 -22.78 -20.77
CA LYS A 405 -17.85 -23.17 -20.92
C LYS A 405 -18.83 -22.18 -20.28
N VAL A 406 -18.56 -21.74 -19.05
CA VAL A 406 -19.40 -20.73 -18.36
C VAL A 406 -19.42 -19.42 -19.14
N PHE A 407 -18.29 -19.00 -19.68
CA PHE A 407 -18.18 -17.78 -20.47
C PHE A 407 -18.94 -17.88 -21.81
N ILE A 408 -18.83 -19.01 -22.51
CA ILE A 408 -19.61 -19.29 -23.73
C ILE A 408 -21.11 -19.32 -23.42
N ASP A 409 -21.51 -20.05 -22.37
CA ASP A 409 -22.91 -20.15 -21.95
C ASP A 409 -23.49 -18.76 -21.62
N TYR A 410 -22.69 -17.89 -21.00
CA TYR A 410 -23.05 -16.51 -20.71
C TYR A 410 -23.25 -15.68 -21.98
N ILE A 411 -22.29 -15.72 -22.92
CA ILE A 411 -22.39 -15.00 -24.20
C ILE A 411 -23.65 -15.45 -24.96
N VAL A 412 -23.90 -16.75 -25.04
CA VAL A 412 -25.07 -17.29 -25.73
C VAL A 412 -26.36 -16.77 -25.11
N TYR A 413 -26.46 -16.80 -23.78
CA TYR A 413 -27.68 -16.42 -23.07
C TYR A 413 -27.94 -14.91 -23.06
N HIS A 414 -26.90 -14.09 -22.98
CA HIS A 414 -27.00 -12.63 -22.87
C HIS A 414 -26.64 -11.89 -24.17
N SER A 415 -26.59 -12.60 -25.31
CA SER A 415 -26.15 -12.07 -26.61
C SER A 415 -26.94 -10.86 -27.12
N ASP A 416 -28.21 -10.72 -26.71
CA ASP A 416 -29.07 -9.59 -27.08
C ASP A 416 -28.75 -8.31 -26.28
N ASN A 417 -28.08 -8.42 -25.13
CA ASN A 417 -27.72 -7.30 -24.26
C ASN A 417 -26.27 -6.86 -24.47
N LYS A 418 -25.98 -6.23 -25.61
CA LYS A 418 -24.62 -5.81 -26.00
C LYS A 418 -23.96 -4.79 -25.07
N GLU A 419 -24.74 -4.13 -24.21
CA GLU A 419 -24.23 -3.16 -23.23
C GLU A 419 -23.90 -3.81 -21.87
N ASP A 420 -24.07 -5.13 -21.72
CA ASP A 420 -23.73 -5.81 -20.48
C ASP A 420 -22.22 -5.73 -20.20
N PRO A 421 -21.79 -5.07 -19.10
CA PRO A 421 -20.37 -4.94 -18.77
C PRO A 421 -19.67 -6.30 -18.56
N ILE A 422 -20.41 -7.37 -18.23
CA ILE A 422 -19.85 -8.71 -18.09
C ILE A 422 -19.35 -9.24 -19.44
N LEU A 423 -20.04 -8.92 -20.55
CA LEU A 423 -19.58 -9.34 -21.88
C LEU A 423 -18.21 -8.76 -22.21
N ASN A 424 -17.91 -7.52 -21.77
CA ASN A 424 -16.59 -6.94 -21.95
C ASN A 424 -15.50 -7.68 -21.15
N ILE A 425 -15.81 -8.07 -19.91
CA ILE A 425 -14.90 -8.88 -19.07
C ILE A 425 -14.64 -10.22 -19.75
N ILE A 426 -15.70 -10.90 -20.20
CA ILE A 426 -15.59 -12.21 -20.84
C ILE A 426 -14.81 -12.10 -22.14
N ASN A 427 -15.11 -11.15 -23.03
CA ASN A 427 -14.42 -11.02 -24.31
C ASN A 427 -12.90 -10.85 -24.15
N SER A 428 -12.45 -10.18 -23.08
CA SER A 428 -11.03 -10.04 -22.76
C SER A 428 -10.32 -11.37 -22.43
N TYR A 429 -11.05 -12.46 -22.20
CA TYR A 429 -10.44 -13.76 -21.93
C TYR A 429 -9.77 -14.37 -23.19
N TRP A 430 -10.26 -14.03 -24.39
CA TRP A 430 -9.70 -14.50 -25.66
C TRP A 430 -8.75 -13.49 -26.31
N GLU A 431 -8.65 -12.29 -25.75
CA GLU A 431 -7.65 -11.33 -26.19
C GLU A 431 -6.27 -11.86 -25.80
N GLU A 432 -5.49 -12.30 -26.81
CA GLU A 432 -4.08 -12.57 -26.62
C GLU A 432 -3.41 -11.30 -26.07
N ASN A 433 -2.68 -11.44 -24.96
CA ASN A 433 -1.64 -10.48 -24.63
C ASN A 433 -0.59 -10.56 -25.75
N ASN A 434 -0.84 -9.83 -26.84
CA ASN A 434 0.13 -9.65 -27.91
C ASN A 434 1.33 -8.88 -27.34
N GLY A 435 2.32 -9.64 -26.86
CA GLY A 435 3.68 -9.18 -26.53
C GLY A 435 3.79 -8.45 -25.21
#